data_AF-A0A0B1Q430-F1
#
_entry.id   AF-A0A0B1Q430-F1
#
_cell.length_a   1.000
_cell.length_b   1.000
_cell.length_c   1.000
_cell.angle_alpha   90.00
_cell.angle_beta   90.00
_cell.angle_gamma   90.00
#
_symmetry.space_group_name_H-M   'P 1'
#
loop_
_entity.id
_entity.type
_entity.pdbx_description
1 polymer ?
#
loop_
_entity_poly.entity_id
_entity_poly.type
_entity_poly.pdbx_seq_one_letter_code
_entity_poly.pdbx_strand_id
1 'polypeptide(L)'
;MTRAKGSLDTLMDGLGIRLIPVWRRRGPGQSHARATIRAILEDHGEAHLVIVLRAIRESRGNAGALWSETIWALSDVLLRERAWLDRPSDLFAALDCVDLNAMRDEALALRPWPVRSTLRANLHRALRDRMADLAEVA
;
A
#
# COMPACT_ATOMS: atom_id res chain seq x y z
N MET A 1 23.28 -19.67 14.70
CA MET A 1 22.84 -18.48 15.46
C MET A 1 22.03 -17.59 14.53
N THR A 2 20.74 -17.40 14.80
CA THR A 2 19.88 -16.54 13.98
C THR A 2 20.23 -15.08 14.29
N ARG A 3 20.66 -14.31 13.28
CA ARG A 3 20.99 -12.87 13.40
C ARG A 3 19.81 -12.15 14.07
N ALA A 4 20.11 -11.27 15.03
CA ALA A 4 19.09 -10.44 15.68
C ALA A 4 18.25 -9.71 14.60
N LYS A 5 16.94 -9.69 14.82
CA LYS A 5 15.98 -9.10 13.89
C LYS A 5 16.24 -7.60 13.75
N GLY A 6 16.31 -7.10 12.51
CA GLY A 6 16.51 -5.66 12.28
C GLY A 6 15.27 -4.85 12.66
N SER A 7 15.46 -3.58 13.05
CA SER A 7 14.37 -2.66 13.44
C SER A 7 13.20 -2.66 12.44
N LEU A 8 13.51 -2.60 11.14
CA LEU A 8 12.49 -2.69 10.08
C LEU A 8 11.69 -4.00 10.13
N ASP A 9 12.35 -5.13 10.33
CA ASP A 9 11.66 -6.42 10.37
C ASP A 9 10.75 -6.53 11.61
N THR A 10 11.12 -5.92 12.73
CA THR A 10 10.26 -5.80 13.92
C THR A 10 9.02 -4.94 13.65
N LEU A 11 9.18 -3.79 13.00
CA LEU A 11 8.07 -2.93 12.58
C LEU A 11 7.10 -3.69 11.66
N MET A 12 7.63 -4.38 10.64
CA MET A 12 6.79 -5.15 9.70
C MET A 12 6.04 -6.29 10.39
N ASP A 13 6.68 -6.98 11.32
CA ASP A 13 6.01 -8.02 12.13
C ASP A 13 4.84 -7.48 12.94
N GLY A 14 4.99 -6.28 13.52
CA GLY A 14 3.91 -5.58 14.24
C GLY A 14 2.71 -5.24 13.36
N LEU A 15 2.89 -5.19 12.04
CA LEU A 15 1.83 -5.00 11.04
C LEU A 15 1.33 -6.33 10.44
N GLY A 16 1.83 -7.47 10.92
CA GLY A 16 1.53 -8.78 10.34
C GLY A 16 2.05 -8.94 8.92
N ILE A 17 3.15 -8.24 8.57
CA ILE A 17 3.81 -8.27 7.27
C ILE A 17 5.17 -8.94 7.39
N ARG A 18 5.44 -9.94 6.54
CA ARG A 18 6.73 -10.62 6.48
C ARG A 18 7.49 -10.29 5.20
N LEU A 19 8.68 -9.71 5.36
CA LEU A 19 9.61 -9.49 4.25
C LEU A 19 10.33 -10.79 3.91
N ILE A 20 10.02 -11.38 2.75
CA ILE A 20 10.58 -12.65 2.30
C ILE A 20 11.51 -12.44 1.09
N PRO A 21 12.50 -13.32 0.86
CA PRO A 21 13.37 -13.22 -0.30
C PRO A 21 12.65 -13.60 -1.60
N VAL A 22 13.10 -13.05 -2.73
CA VAL A 22 12.43 -13.13 -4.05
C VAL A 22 12.24 -14.55 -4.60
N TRP A 23 13.06 -15.52 -4.18
CA TRP A 23 12.96 -16.92 -4.61
C TRP A 23 11.87 -17.71 -3.86
N ARG A 24 11.27 -17.15 -2.81
CA ARG A 24 10.14 -17.78 -2.13
C ARG A 24 8.82 -17.25 -2.68
N ARG A 25 7.88 -18.16 -2.96
CA ARG A 25 6.52 -17.76 -3.33
C ARG A 25 5.89 -16.98 -2.18
N ARG A 26 5.29 -15.85 -2.53
CA ARG A 26 4.61 -14.95 -1.62
C ARG A 26 3.17 -15.36 -1.37
N GLY A 27 2.72 -15.26 -0.14
CA GLY A 27 1.32 -15.35 0.26
C GLY A 27 0.76 -14.03 0.81
N PRO A 28 -0.49 -14.02 1.31
CA PRO A 28 -1.07 -12.88 2.01
C PRO A 28 -0.19 -12.42 3.19
N GLY A 29 -0.06 -11.10 3.38
CA GLY A 29 0.77 -10.54 4.45
C GLY A 29 2.28 -10.77 4.25
N GLN A 30 2.72 -11.09 3.04
CA GLN A 30 4.14 -11.22 2.71
C GLN A 30 4.51 -10.22 1.61
N SER A 31 5.75 -9.74 1.61
CA SER A 31 6.27 -8.80 0.61
C SER A 31 7.71 -9.11 0.23
N HIS A 32 8.09 -8.85 -1.01
CA HIS A 32 9.49 -8.77 -1.44
C HIS A 32 10.03 -7.33 -1.44
N ALA A 33 9.16 -6.34 -1.17
CA ALA A 33 9.42 -4.92 -1.38
C ALA A 33 10.28 -4.27 -0.28
N ARG A 34 11.31 -4.97 0.23
CA ARG A 34 12.15 -4.48 1.34
C ARG A 34 12.79 -3.12 1.04
N ALA A 35 13.32 -2.95 -0.16
CA ALA A 35 13.96 -1.70 -0.57
C ALA A 35 12.94 -0.54 -0.63
N THR A 36 11.77 -0.77 -1.22
CA THR A 36 10.67 0.20 -1.27
C THR A 36 10.21 0.63 0.12
N ILE A 37 9.94 -0.34 1.00
CA ILE A 37 9.48 -0.06 2.36
C ILE A 37 10.53 0.73 3.14
N ARG A 38 11.81 0.39 2.99
CA ARG A 38 12.91 1.14 3.60
C ARG A 38 12.98 2.58 3.08
N ALA A 39 12.90 2.77 1.76
CA ALA A 39 12.92 4.10 1.17
C ALA A 39 11.77 4.97 1.68
N ILE A 40 10.54 4.44 1.74
CA ILE A 40 9.38 5.18 2.29
C ILE A 40 9.58 5.52 3.77
N LEU A 41 10.13 4.60 4.56
CA LEU A 41 10.45 4.85 5.97
C LEU A 41 11.44 6.01 6.12
N GLU A 42 12.50 6.00 5.31
CA GLU A 42 13.56 7.02 5.32
C GLU A 42 13.06 8.38 4.82
N ASP A 43 12.28 8.40 3.74
CA ASP A 43 11.82 9.63 3.07
C ASP A 43 10.61 10.29 3.75
N HIS A 44 9.73 9.50 4.38
CA HIS A 44 8.42 9.97 4.86
C HIS A 44 8.12 9.61 6.33
N GLY A 45 8.99 8.85 6.97
CA GLY A 45 8.87 8.48 8.37
C GLY A 45 7.95 7.29 8.64
N GLU A 46 8.01 6.81 9.88
CA GLU A 46 7.33 5.59 10.32
C GLU A 46 5.81 5.71 10.28
N ALA A 47 5.27 6.84 10.76
CA ALA A 47 3.81 7.06 10.82
C ALA A 47 3.16 6.94 9.42
N HIS A 48 3.79 7.54 8.41
CA HIS A 48 3.32 7.45 7.02
C HIS A 48 3.42 6.02 6.46
N LEU A 49 4.53 5.33 6.72
CA LEU A 49 4.68 3.95 6.28
C LEU A 49 3.63 3.02 6.93
N VAL A 50 3.37 3.18 8.23
CA VAL A 50 2.40 2.37 8.97
C VAL A 50 1.00 2.52 8.38
N ILE A 51 0.54 3.75 8.11
CA ILE A 51 -0.80 3.94 7.53
C ILE A 51 -0.90 3.34 6.13
N VAL A 52 0.10 3.53 5.25
CA VAL A 52 0.13 2.92 3.91
C VAL A 52 0.01 1.40 3.99
N LEU A 53 0.83 0.76 4.83
CA LEU A 53 0.87 -0.68 4.91
C LEU A 53 -0.36 -1.28 5.60
N ARG A 54 -0.88 -0.64 6.65
CA ARG A 54 -2.13 -1.06 7.30
C ARG A 54 -3.31 -0.95 6.35
N ALA A 55 -3.42 0.18 5.63
CA ALA A 55 -4.49 0.40 4.67
C ALA A 55 -4.54 -0.70 3.60
N ILE A 56 -3.39 -1.17 3.09
CA ILE A 56 -3.33 -2.32 2.17
C ILE A 56 -3.65 -3.65 2.88
N ARG A 57 -3.08 -3.86 4.07
CA ARG A 57 -3.13 -5.16 4.76
C ARG A 57 -4.51 -5.49 5.32
N GLU A 58 -5.19 -4.46 5.83
CA GLU A 58 -6.45 -4.55 6.56
C GLU A 58 -7.66 -4.37 5.65
N SER A 59 -7.49 -3.75 4.46
CA SER A 59 -8.58 -3.66 3.50
C SER A 59 -8.94 -5.02 2.90
N ARG A 60 -10.24 -5.21 2.68
CA ARG A 60 -10.86 -6.46 2.22
C ARG A 60 -10.28 -6.89 0.89
N GLY A 61 -9.72 -8.10 0.84
CA GLY A 61 -9.18 -8.70 -0.39
C GLY A 61 -7.76 -8.24 -0.77
N ASN A 62 -7.21 -7.22 -0.11
CA ASN A 62 -5.96 -6.57 -0.52
C ASN A 62 -4.70 -7.06 0.22
N ALA A 63 -4.84 -8.02 1.15
CA ALA A 63 -3.72 -8.57 1.93
C ALA A 63 -2.55 -9.13 1.09
N GLY A 64 -2.80 -9.52 -0.16
CA GLY A 64 -1.80 -9.98 -1.13
C GLY A 64 -1.15 -8.88 -1.97
N ALA A 65 -1.68 -7.65 -1.92
CA ALA A 65 -1.31 -6.52 -2.78
C ALA A 65 -0.07 -5.74 -2.30
N LEU A 66 0.75 -6.33 -1.43
CA LEU A 66 1.99 -5.76 -0.90
C LEU A 66 3.15 -5.79 -1.93
N TRP A 67 2.89 -5.30 -3.13
CA TRP A 67 3.85 -5.11 -4.22
C TRP A 67 4.58 -3.77 -4.09
N SER A 68 5.81 -3.69 -4.58
CA SER A 68 6.59 -2.44 -4.57
C SER A 68 5.86 -1.29 -5.26
N GLU A 69 5.24 -1.54 -6.41
CA GLU A 69 4.50 -0.53 -7.17
C GLU A 69 3.21 -0.10 -6.46
N THR A 70 2.49 -1.04 -5.85
CA THR A 70 1.24 -0.76 -5.11
C THR A 70 1.53 0.05 -3.84
N ILE A 71 2.54 -0.34 -3.07
CA ILE A 71 2.95 0.37 -1.84
C ILE A 71 3.37 1.80 -2.18
N TRP A 72 4.20 1.98 -3.23
CA TRP A 72 4.60 3.32 -3.68
C TRP A 72 3.42 4.14 -4.22
N ALA A 73 2.53 3.53 -5.02
CA ALA A 73 1.38 4.23 -5.58
C ALA A 73 0.44 4.75 -4.49
N LEU A 74 0.13 3.93 -3.48
CA LEU A 74 -0.68 4.38 -2.35
C LEU A 74 0.03 5.44 -1.51
N SER A 75 1.34 5.28 -1.26
CA SER A 75 2.17 6.30 -0.60
C SER A 75 2.08 7.65 -1.32
N ASP A 76 2.23 7.66 -2.65
CA ASP A 76 2.13 8.88 -3.46
C ASP A 76 0.76 9.56 -3.36
N VAL A 77 -0.31 8.76 -3.35
CA VAL A 77 -1.68 9.26 -3.19
C VAL A 77 -1.86 9.91 -1.82
N LEU A 78 -1.43 9.24 -0.75
CA LEU A 78 -1.59 9.75 0.62
C LEU A 78 -0.69 10.96 0.92
N LEU A 79 0.46 11.07 0.25
CA LEU A 79 1.30 12.28 0.34
C LEU A 79 0.64 13.49 -0.30
N ARG A 80 -0.12 13.28 -1.38
CA ARG A 80 -0.88 14.32 -2.07
C ARG A 80 -2.14 14.70 -1.28
N GLU A 81 -2.93 13.70 -0.91
CA GLU A 81 -4.24 13.86 -0.28
C GLU A 81 -4.16 13.75 1.24
N ARG A 82 -3.31 14.60 1.86
CA ARG A 82 -3.00 14.51 3.29
C ARG A 82 -4.23 14.61 4.20
N ALA A 83 -5.26 15.34 3.77
CA ALA A 83 -6.52 15.48 4.52
C ALA A 83 -7.26 14.15 4.71
N TRP A 84 -7.00 13.14 3.87
CA TRP A 84 -7.59 11.81 4.04
C TRP A 84 -7.02 11.07 5.26
N LEU A 85 -5.83 11.46 5.74
CA LEU A 85 -5.21 10.88 6.93
C LEU A 85 -5.96 11.27 8.22
N ASP A 86 -6.69 12.37 8.20
CA ASP A 86 -7.57 12.80 9.29
C ASP A 86 -8.92 12.03 9.29
N ARG A 87 -9.19 11.27 8.22
CA ARG A 87 -10.41 10.45 8.03
C ARG A 87 -10.04 8.99 7.74
N PRO A 88 -9.31 8.30 8.65
CA PRO A 88 -8.81 6.95 8.39
C PRO A 88 -9.94 5.94 8.17
N SER A 89 -11.08 6.06 8.85
CA SER A 89 -12.21 5.14 8.64
C SER A 89 -12.75 5.20 7.21
N ASP A 90 -12.87 6.40 6.64
CA ASP A 90 -13.36 6.60 5.27
C ASP A 90 -12.33 6.11 4.25
N LEU A 91 -11.05 6.35 4.49
CA LEU A 91 -9.97 5.84 3.65
C LEU A 91 -10.00 4.30 3.57
N PHE A 92 -10.19 3.64 4.71
CA PHE A 92 -10.24 2.18 4.77
C PHE A 92 -11.51 1.65 4.10
N ALA A 93 -12.66 2.30 4.30
CA ALA A 93 -13.90 1.97 3.60
C ALA A 93 -13.78 2.15 2.08
N ALA A 94 -13.14 3.22 1.62
CA ALA A 94 -12.88 3.44 0.20
C ALA A 94 -11.97 2.35 -0.40
N LEU A 95 -10.95 1.91 0.34
CA LEU A 95 -10.05 0.84 -0.07
C LEU A 95 -10.73 -0.55 -0.08
N ASP A 96 -11.69 -0.79 0.80
CA ASP A 96 -12.50 -2.02 0.80
C ASP A 96 -13.32 -2.19 -0.50
N CYS A 97 -13.56 -1.09 -1.22
CA CYS A 97 -14.27 -1.06 -2.50
C CYS A 97 -13.35 -1.11 -3.72
N VAL A 98 -12.05 -1.36 -3.55
CA VAL A 98 -11.05 -1.40 -4.63
C VAL A 98 -10.22 -2.68 -4.55
N ASP A 99 -10.09 -3.38 -5.68
CA ASP A 99 -9.14 -4.49 -5.81
C ASP A 99 -7.78 -3.97 -6.28
N LEU A 100 -6.82 -3.89 -5.35
CA LEU A 100 -5.48 -3.39 -5.64
C LEU A 100 -4.65 -4.35 -6.51
N ASN A 101 -4.96 -5.66 -6.51
CA ASN A 101 -4.27 -6.60 -7.39
C ASN A 101 -4.77 -6.45 -8.82
N ALA A 102 -6.08 -6.37 -9.03
CA ALA A 102 -6.67 -6.13 -10.34
C ALA A 102 -6.15 -4.81 -10.95
N MET A 103 -6.15 -3.72 -10.18
CA MET A 103 -5.60 -2.44 -10.65
C MET A 103 -4.12 -2.53 -11.04
N ARG A 104 -3.33 -3.30 -10.29
CA ARG A 104 -1.92 -3.53 -10.64
C ARG A 104 -1.80 -4.32 -11.93
N ASP A 105 -2.61 -5.36 -12.11
CA ASP A 105 -2.59 -6.20 -13.31
C ASP A 105 -3.02 -5.40 -14.55
N GLU A 106 -4.01 -4.51 -14.43
CA GLU A 106 -4.36 -3.53 -15.46
C GLU A 106 -3.19 -2.60 -15.80
N ALA A 107 -2.49 -2.06 -14.79
CA ALA A 107 -1.31 -1.22 -15.01
C ALA A 107 -0.15 -1.99 -15.68
N LEU A 108 0.00 -3.28 -15.38
CA LEU A 108 0.98 -4.15 -16.04
C LEU A 108 0.63 -4.44 -17.49
N ALA A 109 -0.65 -4.58 -17.82
CA ALA A 109 -1.11 -4.81 -19.20
C ALA A 109 -0.84 -3.60 -20.11
N LEU A 110 -0.70 -2.40 -19.56
CA LEU A 110 -0.42 -1.15 -20.28
C LEU A 110 1.07 -0.89 -20.55
N ARG A 111 1.94 -1.88 -20.33
CA ARG A 111 3.37 -1.75 -20.67
C ARG A 111 3.55 -1.34 -22.15
N PRO A 112 4.50 -0.45 -22.48
CA PRO A 112 5.66 -0.04 -21.66
C PRO A 112 5.41 1.14 -20.70
N TRP A 113 4.16 1.51 -20.41
CA TRP A 113 3.88 2.63 -19.51
C TRP A 113 4.44 2.37 -18.09
N PRO A 114 4.89 3.41 -17.36
CA PRO A 114 5.41 3.24 -16.01
C PRO A 114 4.33 2.76 -15.02
N VAL A 115 4.44 1.51 -14.57
CA VAL A 115 3.43 0.83 -13.73
C VAL A 115 3.04 1.63 -12.49
N ARG A 116 4.02 2.18 -11.75
CA ARG A 116 3.76 3.01 -10.56
C ARG A 116 2.91 4.23 -10.90
N SER A 117 3.27 4.97 -11.95
CA SER A 117 2.56 6.20 -12.34
C SER A 117 1.14 5.92 -12.82
N THR A 118 0.97 4.86 -13.61
CA THR A 118 -0.34 4.41 -14.08
C THR A 118 -1.22 3.96 -12.91
N LEU A 119 -0.70 3.09 -12.05
CA LEU A 119 -1.41 2.60 -10.86
C LEU A 119 -1.77 3.75 -9.91
N ARG A 120 -0.85 4.69 -9.68
CA ARG A 120 -1.09 5.89 -8.86
C ARG A 120 -2.26 6.71 -9.40
N ALA A 121 -2.31 6.97 -10.70
CA ALA A 121 -3.39 7.75 -11.30
C ALA A 121 -4.75 7.04 -11.18
N ASN A 122 -4.78 5.73 -11.45
CA ASN A 122 -5.99 4.93 -11.34
C ASN A 122 -6.49 4.83 -9.90
N LEU A 123 -5.57 4.59 -8.96
CA LEU A 123 -5.86 4.52 -7.52
C LEU A 123 -6.35 5.86 -6.99
N HIS A 124 -5.67 6.97 -7.34
CA HIS A 124 -6.08 8.31 -6.94
C HIS A 124 -7.50 8.62 -7.37
N ARG A 125 -7.83 8.37 -8.65
CA ARG A 125 -9.18 8.58 -9.17
C ARG A 125 -10.21 7.76 -8.42
N ALA A 126 -9.98 6.45 -8.29
CA ALA A 126 -10.94 5.54 -7.65
C ALA A 126 -11.20 5.88 -6.17
N LEU A 127 -10.14 6.23 -5.43
CA LEU A 127 -10.27 6.64 -4.03
C LEU A 127 -10.92 8.00 -3.90
N ARG A 128 -10.54 8.98 -4.73
CA ARG A 128 -11.13 10.32 -4.67
C ARG A 128 -12.65 10.27 -4.87
N ASP A 129 -13.10 9.52 -5.86
CA ASP A 129 -14.53 9.41 -6.16
C ASP A 129 -15.28 8.80 -4.95
N ARG A 130 -14.73 7.75 -4.31
CA ARG A 130 -15.31 7.13 -3.10
C ARG A 130 -15.23 8.00 -1.86
N MET A 131 -14.13 8.73 -1.68
CA MET A 131 -13.94 9.66 -0.56
C MET A 131 -14.92 10.84 -0.65
N ALA A 132 -15.30 11.26 -1.87
CA ALA A 132 -16.35 12.23 -2.11
C ALA A 132 -17.72 11.65 -1.75
N ASP A 133 -18.06 10.45 -2.23
CA ASP A 133 -19.34 9.78 -1.91
C ASP A 133 -19.54 9.64 -0.39
N LEU A 134 -18.48 9.26 0.35
CA LEU A 134 -18.52 9.13 1.81
C LEU A 134 -18.66 10.48 2.54
N ALA A 135 -18.19 11.57 1.94
CA ALA A 135 -18.33 12.92 2.51
C ALA A 135 -19.76 13.47 2.35
N GLU A 136 -20.51 13.03 1.35
CA GLU A 136 -21.91 13.46 1.13
C GLU A 136 -22.91 12.77 2.08
N VAL A 137 -22.52 11.65 2.69
CA VAL A 137 -23.37 10.86 3.60
C VAL A 137 -23.14 11.22 5.08
N ALA A 138 -22.06 11.94 5.40
CA ALA A 138 -21.65 12.31 6.76
C ALA A 138 -22.22 13.67 7.20
#